data_AF-A0A527XBH3-F1
#
_entry.id   AF-A0A527XBH3-F1
#
_cell.length_a   1.000
_cell.length_b   1.000
_cell.length_c   1.000
_cell.angle_alpha   90.00
_cell.angle_beta   90.00
_cell.angle_gamma   90.00
#
_symmetry.space_group_name_H-M   'P 1'
#
loop_
_entity.id
_entity.type
_entity.pdbx_description
1 polymer ?
#
loop_
_entity_poly.entity_id
_entity_poly.type
_entity_poly.pdbx_seq_one_letter_code
_entity_poly.pdbx_strand_id
1 'polypeptide(L)' 'RFIKWMIRNGYEENPQIRDGDIFANNDAFIGTVQVPDVMDVVPIFHSGKLVGWAGAVCHELEAGGITPGG' A
#
# COMPACT_ATOMS: atom_id res chain seq x y z
N ARG A 1 2.03 -4.32 -7.48
CA ARG A 1 3.44 -4.61 -7.14
C ARG A 1 3.66 -4.52 -5.63
N PHE A 2 3.05 -3.53 -4.96
CA PHE A 2 3.08 -3.36 -3.50
C PHE A 2 2.60 -4.59 -2.70
N ILE A 3 1.37 -5.07 -2.92
CA ILE A 3 0.85 -6.27 -2.22
C ILE A 3 1.76 -7.50 -2.43
N LYS A 4 2.22 -7.73 -3.67
CA LYS A 4 3.14 -8.83 -3.98
C LYS A 4 4.51 -8.64 -3.33
N TRP A 5 4.95 -7.39 -3.14
CA TRP A 5 6.18 -7.06 -2.43
C TRP A 5 6.03 -7.38 -0.95
N MET A 6 4.93 -7.00 -0.29
CA MET A 6 4.65 -7.37 1.11
C MET A 6 4.70 -8.89 1.31
N ILE A 7 4.03 -9.66 0.44
CA ILE A 7 4.04 -11.13 0.47
C ILE A 7 5.47 -11.69 0.39
N ARG A 8 6.32 -11.12 -0.48
CA ARG A 8 7.70 -11.59 -0.67
C ARG A 8 8.66 -11.17 0.45
N ASN A 9 8.28 -10.21 1.28
CA ASN A 9 9.13 -9.64 2.34
C ASN A 9 8.64 -9.99 3.74
N GLY A 10 7.83 -11.05 3.87
CA GLY A 10 7.49 -11.62 5.17
C GLY A 10 6.54 -10.76 6.01
N TYR A 11 5.66 -10.00 5.35
CA TYR A 11 4.69 -9.16 6.07
C TYR A 11 3.63 -9.99 6.80
N GLU A 12 3.42 -11.26 6.45
CA GLU A 12 2.52 -12.15 7.18
C GLU A 12 3.08 -12.50 8.57
N GLU A 13 4.42 -12.56 8.70
CA GLU A 13 5.11 -12.80 9.96
C GLU A 13 5.32 -11.51 10.77
N ASN A 14 5.74 -10.42 10.12
CA ASN A 14 6.00 -9.13 10.75
C ASN A 14 5.90 -7.99 9.71
N PRO A 15 4.97 -7.02 9.84
CA PRO A 15 4.15 -6.68 11.01
C PRO A 15 2.91 -7.54 11.24
N GLN A 16 2.70 -8.59 10.44
CA GLN A 16 1.44 -9.33 10.26
C GLN A 16 0.42 -8.54 9.44
N ILE A 17 -0.53 -9.28 8.87
CA ILE A 17 -1.65 -8.75 8.09
C ILE A 17 -2.93 -9.22 8.78
N ARG A 18 -3.66 -8.29 9.37
CA ARG A 18 -4.84 -8.57 10.20
C ARG A 18 -6.07 -7.92 9.59
N ASP A 19 -7.24 -8.44 9.97
CA ASP A 19 -8.50 -7.84 9.58
C ASP A 19 -8.63 -6.43 10.16
N GLY A 20 -9.02 -5.48 9.31
CA GLY A 20 -9.08 -4.06 9.65
C GLY A 20 -7.77 -3.26 9.50
N ASP A 21 -6.65 -3.89 9.15
CA ASP A 21 -5.41 -3.16 8.88
C ASP A 21 -5.52 -2.28 7.62
N ILE A 22 -4.76 -1.19 7.60
CA ILE A 22 -4.62 -0.30 6.43
C ILE A 22 -3.14 -0.13 6.15
N PHE A 23 -2.73 -0.35 4.90
CA PHE A 23 -1.35 -0.19 4.46
C PHE A 23 -1.28 0.91 3.40
N ALA A 24 -0.42 1.90 3.63
CA ALA A 24 -0.15 3.00 2.69
C ALA A 24 1.24 2.84 2.05
N ASN A 25 1.35 3.16 0.75
CA ASN A 25 2.61 3.14 0.03
C ASN A 25 2.65 4.16 -1.10
N ASN A 26 3.75 4.88 -1.21
CA ASN A 26 4.08 5.71 -2.37
C ASN A 26 5.50 5.46 -2.93
N ASP A 27 6.15 4.35 -2.56
CA ASP A 27 7.43 3.97 -3.15
C ASP A 27 7.25 3.53 -4.62
N ALA A 28 7.83 4.32 -5.53
CA ALA A 28 7.75 4.16 -6.97
C ALA A 28 8.47 2.90 -7.48
N PHE A 29 9.43 2.35 -6.73
CA PHE A 29 10.12 1.13 -7.14
C PHE A 29 9.31 -0.14 -6.91
N ILE A 30 8.34 -0.09 -5.97
CA ILE A 30 7.60 -1.28 -5.55
C ILE A 30 6.10 -1.18 -5.79
N GLY A 31 5.55 -0.04 -6.18
CA GLY A 31 4.09 0.12 -6.24
C GLY A 31 3.57 1.16 -7.22
N THR A 32 4.10 2.39 -7.14
CA THR A 32 3.45 3.58 -7.70
C THR A 32 4.16 4.10 -8.95
N VAL A 33 3.54 5.02 -9.69
CA VAL A 33 4.14 5.62 -10.90
C VAL A 33 5.12 6.72 -10.52
N GLN A 34 4.77 7.50 -9.50
CA GLN A 34 5.55 8.61 -8.96
C GLN A 34 5.17 8.82 -7.48
N VAL A 35 6.02 9.54 -6.74
CA VAL A 35 5.86 9.74 -5.28
C VAL A 35 4.53 10.40 -4.89
N PRO A 36 3.94 11.33 -5.67
CA PRO A 36 2.64 11.91 -5.32
C PRO A 36 1.46 10.95 -5.46
N ASP A 37 1.61 9.83 -6.16
CA ASP A 37 0.54 8.83 -6.25
C ASP A 37 0.58 7.97 -4.98
N VAL A 38 -0.29 8.25 -4.02
CA VAL A 38 -0.36 7.53 -2.75
C VAL A 38 -1.39 6.40 -2.88
N MET A 39 -0.95 5.17 -2.61
CA MET A 39 -1.81 3.98 -2.66
C MET A 39 -2.11 3.47 -1.25
N ASP A 40 -3.40 3.34 -0.94
CA ASP A 40 -3.88 2.66 0.26
C ASP A 40 -4.45 1.29 -0.13
N VAL A 41 -4.09 0.25 0.61
CA VAL A 41 -4.65 -1.10 0.45
C VAL A 41 -5.13 -1.65 1.79
N VAL A 42 -6.28 -2.32 1.75
CA VAL A 42 -6.88 -3.00 2.90
C VAL A 42 -7.06 -4.49 2.59
N PRO A 43 -6.68 -5.40 3.49
CA PRO A 43 -6.96 -6.82 3.34
C PRO A 43 -8.45 -7.07 3.58
N ILE A 44 -9.04 -7.96 2.78
CA ILE A 44 -10.43 -8.37 2.95
C ILE A 44 -10.42 -9.77 3.57
N PHE A 45 -10.98 -9.89 4.78
CA PHE A 45 -11.14 -11.16 5.45
C PHE A 45 -12.57 -11.68 5.35
N HIS A 46 -12.71 -13.00 5.26
CA HIS A 46 -13.98 -13.71 5.40
C HIS A 46 -13.77 -14.96 6.25
N SER A 47 -14.55 -15.08 7.33
CA SER A 47 -14.44 -16.21 8.28
C SER A 47 -13.01 -16.43 8.80
N GLY A 48 -12.33 -15.35 9.17
CA GLY A 48 -10.96 -15.38 9.71
C GLY A 48 -9.86 -15.69 8.70
N LYS A 49 -10.17 -15.72 7.39
CA LYS A 49 -9.21 -15.98 6.32
C LYS A 49 -9.10 -14.78 5.38
N LEU A 50 -7.89 -14.45 4.95
CA LEU A 50 -7.64 -13.46 3.91
C LEU A 50 -8.17 -13.98 2.58
N VAL A 51 -9.11 -13.25 1.96
CA VAL A 51 -9.73 -13.64 0.67
C VAL A 51 -9.42 -12.68 -0.47
N GLY A 52 -8.87 -11.49 -0.16
CA GLY A 52 -8.53 -10.52 -1.18
C GLY A 52 -8.00 -9.21 -0.59
N TRP A 53 -7.89 -8.21 -1.46
CA TRP A 53 -7.45 -6.86 -1.12
C TRP A 53 -8.31 -5.86 -1.88
N ALA A 54 -8.68 -4.75 -1.24
CA ALA A 54 -9.13 -3.56 -1.93
C ALA A 54 -7.99 -2.54 -1.93
N GLY A 55 -7.88 -1.76 -3.01
CA GLY A 55 -6.87 -0.71 -3.13
C GLY A 55 -7.45 0.53 -3.77
N ALA A 56 -7.07 1.69 -3.25
CA ALA A 56 -7.35 3.00 -3.83
C ALA A 56 -6.04 3.74 -4.06
N VAL A 57 -6.02 4.61 -5.07
CA VAL A 57 -4.89 5.48 -5.36
C VAL A 57 -5.41 6.88 -5.61
N CYS A 58 -4.76 7.87 -5.01
CA CYS A 58 -5.02 9.28 -5.26
C CYS A 58 -3.70 9.97 -5.64
N HIS A 59 -3.79 10.91 -6.58
CA HIS A 59 -2.68 11.79 -6.87
C HIS A 59 -2.76 12.97 -5.90
N GLU A 60 -1.81 13.02 -4.97
CA GLU A 60 -1.69 14.12 -4.02
C GLU A 60 -1.03 15.32 -4.69
N LEU A 61 -1.42 16.52 -4.27
CA LEU A 61 -0.93 17.77 -4.86
C LEU A 61 0.54 18.06 -4.51
N GLU A 62 1.06 17.43 -3.46
CA GLU A 62 2.37 17.69 -2.91
C GLU A 62 2.90 16.46 -2.17
N ALA A 63 4.20 16.17 -2.31
CA ALA A 63 4.87 15.10 -1.58
C ALA A 63 6.18 15.55 -0.89
N GLY A 64 6.47 16.85 -0.86
CA GLY A 64 7.64 17.42 -0.18
C GLY A 64 8.92 17.36 -1.00
N GLY A 65 8.82 17.32 -2.33
CA GLY A 65 9.93 17.44 -3.25
C GLY A 65 10.67 18.78 -3.13
N ILE A 66 11.78 18.91 -3.84
CA ILE A 66 12.61 20.13 -3.80
C ILE A 66 11.92 21.34 -4.44
N THR A 67 10.81 21.13 -5.15
CA THR A 67 10.00 22.14 -5.81
C THR A 67 8.53 21.92 -5.50
N PRO A 68 7.71 22.97 -5.37
CA PRO A 68 6.26 22.82 -5.16
C PRO A 68 5.56 22.04 -6.29
N GLY A 69 4.57 21.23 -5.92
CA GLY A 69 3.74 20.41 -6.81
C GLY A 69 4.05 18.91 -6.78
N GLY A 70 4.85 18.44 -5.82
CA GLY A 70 5.31 17.05 -5.74
C GLY A 70 6.69 16.92 -5.14
#